data_AF-A0A3A9K498-F1
#
_entry.id   AF-A0A3A9K498-F1
#
_cell.length_a   1.000
_cell.length_b   1.000
_cell.length_c   1.000
_cell.angle_alpha   90.00
_cell.angle_beta   90.00
_cell.angle_gamma   90.00
#
_symmetry.space_group_name_H-M   'P 1'
#
loop_
_entity.id
_entity.type
_entity.pdbx_description
1 polymer ?
#
loop_
_entity_poly.entity_id
_entity_poly.type
_entity_poly.pdbx_seq_one_letter_code
_entity_poly.pdbx_strand_id
1 'polypeptide(L)' 'MFLKLYAAVSAIIVLCLGSYSLISQNFHLMPLLLFFLGITLLLSGLGELRKKRYYWGYINIGISLFVFFVSIESFITN' A
#
# COMPACT_ATOMS: atom_id res chain seq x y z
N MET A 1 18.07 4.58 4.07
CA MET A 1 17.66 4.49 5.49
C MET A 1 16.23 5.01 5.67
N PHE A 2 15.93 6.24 5.25
CA PHE A 2 14.59 6.85 5.38
C PHE A 2 13.43 6.11 4.68
N LEU A 3 13.63 5.58 3.46
CA LEU A 3 12.57 4.85 2.73
C LEU A 3 12.02 3.63 3.50
N LYS A 4 12.91 2.90 4.19
CA LYS A 4 12.52 1.73 4.98
C LYS A 4 11.69 2.11 6.20
N LEU A 5 11.99 3.26 6.80
CA LEU A 5 11.25 3.78 7.95
C LEU A 5 9.81 4.13 7.56
N TYR A 6 9.64 4.89 6.46
CA TYR A 6 8.30 5.22 5.95
C TYR A 6 7.50 3.98 5.54
N ALA A 7 8.16 3.00 4.90
CA ALA A 7 7.51 1.74 4.53
C ALA A 7 7.02 0.98 5.78
N ALA A 8 7.85 0.89 6.83
CA ALA A 8 7.49 0.23 8.08
C ALA A 8 6.31 0.91 8.78
N VAL A 9 6.32 2.25 8.88
CA VAL A 9 5.21 3.01 9.48
C VAL A 9 3.92 2.79 8.68
N SER A 10 3.99 2.84 7.35
CA SER A 10 2.80 2.57 6.51
C SER A 10 2.28 1.15 6.68
N ALA A 11 3.15 0.15 6.80
CA ALA A 11 2.75 -1.24 7.00
C ALA A 11 2.05 -1.46 8.36
N ILE A 12 2.51 -0.78 9.42
CA ILE A 12 1.85 -0.82 10.73
C ILE A 12 0.43 -0.23 10.64
N ILE A 13 0.26 0.89 9.92
CA ILE A 13 -1.06 1.51 9.70
C ILE A 13 -1.98 0.54 8.93
N VAL A 14 -1.49 -0.09 7.87
CA VAL A 14 -2.25 -1.09 7.09
C VAL A 14 -2.68 -2.27 7.96
N LEU A 15 -1.80 -2.77 8.85
CA LEU A 15 -2.13 -3.86 9.76
C LEU A 15 -3.21 -3.47 10.78
N CYS A 16 -3.12 -2.27 11.37
CA CYS A 16 -4.13 -1.76 12.30
C CYS A 16 -5.49 -1.56 11.61
N LEU A 17 -5.51 -0.96 10.41
CA LEU A 17 -6.74 -0.75 9.65
C LEU A 17 -7.35 -2.08 9.19
N GLY A 18 -6.53 -3.04 8.79
CA GLY A 18 -6.98 -4.35 8.31
C GLY A 18 -7.58 -5.19 9.42
N SER A 19 -6.92 -5.23 10.58
CA SER A 19 -7.45 -5.88 11.78
C SER A 19 -8.74 -5.22 12.26
N TYR A 20 -8.80 -3.88 12.29
CA TYR A 20 -10.03 -3.15 12.63
C TYR A 20 -11.18 -3.46 11.68
N SER A 21 -10.93 -3.45 10.36
CA SER A 21 -11.96 -3.76 9.35
C SER A 21 -12.48 -5.19 9.49
N LEU A 22 -11.59 -6.15 9.79
CA LEU A 22 -11.96 -7.56 9.94
C LEU A 22 -12.79 -7.82 11.21
N ILE A 23 -12.41 -7.20 12.32
CA ILE A 23 -13.12 -7.32 13.60
C ILE A 23 -14.48 -6.61 13.55
N SER A 24 -14.51 -5.40 13.00
CA SER A 24 -15.72 -4.57 12.92
C SER A 24 -16.68 -5.02 11.82
N GLN A 25 -16.25 -5.92 10.91
CA GLN A 25 -16.96 -6.30 9.68
C GLN A 25 -17.36 -5.08 8.82
N ASN A 26 -16.73 -3.93 9.06
CA ASN A 26 -17.02 -2.65 8.43
C ASN A 26 -15.88 -2.30 7.48
N PHE A 27 -16.16 -2.40 6.19
CA PHE A 27 -15.20 -2.12 5.12
C PHE A 27 -15.20 -0.65 4.68
N HIS A 28 -15.82 0.23 5.46
CA HIS A 28 -15.87 1.67 5.19
C HIS A 28 -14.46 2.31 5.10
N LEU A 29 -13.50 1.72 5.80
CA LEU A 29 -12.09 2.15 5.82
C LEU A 29 -11.22 1.41 4.80
N MET A 30 -11.80 0.52 4.00
CA MET A 30 -11.10 -0.23 2.96
C MET A 30 -10.42 0.67 1.91
N PRO A 31 -11.02 1.78 1.44
CA PRO A 31 -10.35 2.70 0.52
C PRO A 31 -9.06 3.28 1.13
N LEU A 32 -9.12 3.65 2.42
CA LEU A 32 -7.98 4.17 3.17
C LEU A 32 -6.89 3.10 3.36
N LEU A 33 -7.28 1.87 3.66
CA LEU A 33 -6.37 0.74 3.77
C LEU A 33 -5.61 0.49 2.46
N LEU A 34 -6.34 0.44 1.34
CA LEU A 34 -5.78 0.23 0.01
C LEU A 34 -4.83 1.37 -0.37
N PHE A 35 -5.16 2.61 -0.02
CA PHE A 35 -4.30 3.77 -0.25
C PHE A 35 -2.94 3.62 0.45
N PHE A 36 -2.94 3.31 1.76
CA PHE A 36 -1.70 3.10 2.50
C PHE A 36 -0.91 1.89 1.98
N LEU A 37 -1.61 0.83 1.57
CA LEU A 37 -1.00 -0.37 0.98
C LEU A 37 -0.30 -0.04 -0.36
N GLY A 38 -0.91 0.80 -1.20
CA GLY A 38 -0.30 1.34 -2.42
C GLY A 38 0.99 2.11 -2.12
N ILE A 39 0.99 2.97 -1.09
CA ILE A 39 2.19 3.70 -0.64
C ILE A 39 3.28 2.71 -0.19
N THR A 40 2.94 1.68 0.60
CA THR A 40 3.89 0.66 1.05
C THR A 40 4.57 -0.05 -0.13
N LEU A 41 3.78 -0.45 -1.14
CA LEU A 41 4.28 -1.11 -2.35
C LEU A 41 5.17 -0.20 -3.18
N LEU A 42 4.80 1.08 -3.33
CA LEU A 42 5.59 2.06 -4.05
C LEU A 42 6.94 2.31 -3.36
N LEU A 43 6.95 2.47 -2.04
CA LEU A 43 8.18 2.58 -1.24
C LEU A 43 9.04 1.32 -1.34
N SER A 44 8.43 0.13 -1.38
CA SER A 44 9.14 -1.13 -1.54
C SER A 44 9.78 -1.24 -2.93
N GLY A 45 9.03 -0.92 -3.99
CA GLY A 45 9.51 -0.92 -5.38
C GLY A 45 10.67 0.05 -5.60
N LEU A 46 10.54 1.28 -5.08
CA LEU A 46 11.65 2.26 -5.08
C LEU A 46 12.88 1.75 -4.32
N GLY A 47 12.67 1.03 -3.21
CA GLY A 47 13.73 0.38 -2.46
C GLY A 47 14.47 -0.70 -3.25
N GLU A 48 13.76 -1.45 -4.10
CA GLU A 48 14.33 -2.49 -4.96
C GLU A 48 15.04 -1.94 -6.19
N LEU A 49 14.51 -0.87 -6.80
CA LEU A 49 15.20 -0.12 -7.85
C LEU A 49 16.57 0.38 -7.38
N ARG A 50 16.67 0.87 -6.13
CA ARG A 50 17.95 1.29 -5.54
C ARG A 50 18.94 0.14 -5.33
N LYS A 51 18.46 -1.10 -5.22
CA LYS A 51 19.29 -2.30 -5.07
C LYS A 51 19.68 -2.93 -6.42
N LYS A 52 19.49 -2.21 -7.54
CA LYS A 52 19.67 -2.72 -8.92
C LYS A 52 18.77 -3.92 -9.26
N ARG A 53 17.71 -4.16 -8.49
CA ARG A 53 16.69 -5.18 -8.78
C ARG A 53 15.58 -4.55 -9.62
N TYR A 54 15.92 -4.14 -10.83
CA TYR A 54 15.05 -3.35 -11.69
C TYR A 54 13.73 -4.06 -11.99
N TYR A 55 13.77 -5.36 -12.30
CA TYR A 55 12.59 -6.16 -12.63
C TYR A 55 11.54 -6.14 -11.51
N TRP A 56 11.96 -6.46 -10.28
CA TRP A 56 11.09 -6.45 -9.11
C TRP A 56 10.61 -5.05 -8.73
N GLY A 57 11.48 -4.04 -8.88
CA GLY A 57 11.14 -2.65 -8.64
C GLY A 57 10.04 -2.12 -9.57
N TYR A 58 10.14 -2.39 -10.87
CA TYR A 58 9.11 -2.00 -11.85
C TYR A 58 7.78 -2.72 -11.63
N ILE A 59 7.82 -4.02 -11.30
CA ILE A 59 6.63 -4.79 -10.95
C ILE A 59 5.94 -4.17 -9.73
N ASN A 60 6.68 -3.89 -8.65
CA ASN A 60 6.11 -3.29 -7.45
C ASN A 60 5.49 -1.90 -7.72
N ILE A 61 6.11 -1.09 -8.58
CA ILE A 61 5.54 0.20 -8.97
C ILE A 61 4.24 0.00 -9.76
N GLY A 62 4.22 -0.92 -10.72
CA GLY A 62 3.01 -1.25 -11.47
C GLY A 62 1.87 -1.74 -10.57
N ILE A 63 2.16 -2.63 -9.61
CA ILE A 63 1.18 -3.10 -8.64
C ILE A 63 0.69 -1.93 -7.77
N SER A 64 1.58 -1.03 -7.33
CA SER A 64 1.16 0.13 -6.53
C SER A 64 0.20 1.05 -7.26
N LEU A 65 0.42 1.30 -8.55
CA LEU A 65 -0.47 2.10 -9.41
C LEU A 65 -1.85 1.46 -9.53
N PHE A 66 -1.90 0.14 -9.73
CA PHE A 66 -3.15 -0.60 -9.74
C PHE A 66 -3.88 -0.51 -8.38
N VAL A 67 -3.16 -0.67 -7.27
CA VAL A 67 -3.74 -0.57 -5.92
C VAL A 67 -4.27 0.84 -5.65
N PHE A 68 -3.61 1.90 -6.12
CA PHE A 68 -4.15 3.26 -6.04
C PHE A 68 -5.42 3.43 -6.86
N PHE A 69 -5.48 2.87 -8.06
CA PHE A 69 -6.69 2.89 -8.88
C PHE A 69 -7.86 2.19 -8.15
N VAL A 70 -7.62 1.01 -7.59
CA VAL A 70 -8.63 0.28 -6.79
C VAL A 70 -9.04 1.07 -5.54
N SER A 71 -8.11 1.76 -4.88
CA SER A 71 -8.41 2.63 -3.74
C SER A 71 -9.39 3.76 -4.11
N ILE A 72 -9.18 4.40 -5.27
CA ILE A 72 -10.06 5.47 -5.77
C ILE A 72 -11.45 4.91 -6.13
N GLU A 73 -11.51 3.81 -6.87
CA GLU A 73 -12.77 3.11 -7.19
C GLU A 73 -13.56 2.72 -5.93
N SER A 74 -12.85 2.20 -4.92
CA SER A 74 -13.47 1.83 -3.65
C SER A 74 -14.00 3.04 -2.90
N PHE A 75 -13.39 4.23 -3.05
CA PHE A 75 -13.89 5.47 -2.45
C PHE A 75 -15.14 6.01 -3.18
N ILE A 76 -15.28 5.72 -4.48
CA ILE A 76 -16.43 6.13 -5.29
C ILE A 76 -17.62 5.18 -5.07
N THR A 77 -17.36 3.89 -4.88
CA THR A 77 -18.39 2.84 -4.79
C THR A 77 -18.98 2.67 -3.38
N ASN A 78 -18.23 3.02 -2.33
CA ASN A 78 -18.63 2.88 -0.94
C ASN A 78 -19.26 4.16 -0.38
#